data_AF-A0A5N6KUG3-F1
#
_entry.id   AF-A0A5N6KUG3-F1
#
_cell.length_a   1.000
_cell.length_b   1.000
_cell.length_c   1.000
_cell.angle_alpha   90.00
_cell.angle_beta   90.00
_cell.angle_gamma   90.00
#
_symmetry.space_group_name_H-M   'P 1'
#
loop_
_entity.id
_entity.type
_entity.pdbx_description
1 polymer ?
#
loop_
_entity_poly.entity_id
_entity_poly.type
_entity_poly.pdbx_seq_one_letter_code
_entity_poly.pdbx_strand_id
1 'polypeptide(L)'
;MAPAVSSSIKGASLLVLLQVGSRALTFALNQSLLRFLSPDIMGVSAQLELFSISVLFFARESLRVALQRQTSSLQSIVNIAYIPFVLGVPLTLAFRWLYSNSSSLSSVPFMHQALNIQAFATAVELLAEPAFAVTQQKMLYSIRASAETLATIARCIVTFVAFAYAQHKALDAGALPFALGQLTYATVLVAVYTLQTFPVAASDGTFALTPRPVTDPILTKEHTLAGPASNTPSPKATRSSSPPSPP
;
A
#
# COMPACT_ATOMS: atom_id res chain seq x y z
N MET A 1 -30.31 -43.25 -12.54
CA MET A 1 -29.11 -43.30 -11.66
C MET A 1 -27.76 -43.21 -12.39
N ALA A 2 -27.66 -43.54 -13.69
CA ALA A 2 -26.41 -43.45 -14.47
C ALA A 2 -25.75 -42.05 -14.66
N PRO A 3 -26.48 -40.91 -14.81
CA PRO A 3 -25.84 -39.62 -15.14
C PRO A 3 -25.13 -38.95 -13.95
N ALA A 4 -25.55 -39.25 -12.72
CA ALA A 4 -24.97 -38.68 -11.50
C ALA A 4 -23.57 -39.28 -11.21
N VAL A 5 -23.39 -40.58 -11.44
CA VAL A 5 -22.10 -41.28 -11.24
C VAL A 5 -21.06 -40.81 -12.27
N SER A 6 -21.45 -40.64 -13.54
CA SER A 6 -20.55 -40.11 -14.57
C SER A 6 -20.08 -38.68 -14.28
N SER A 7 -20.99 -37.83 -13.77
CA SER A 7 -20.66 -36.46 -13.36
C SER A 7 -19.76 -36.43 -12.12
N SER A 8 -19.98 -37.36 -11.17
CA SER A 8 -19.17 -37.52 -9.97
C SER A 8 -17.74 -38.04 -10.27
N ILE A 9 -17.60 -38.98 -11.22
CA ILE A 9 -16.30 -39.49 -11.69
C ILE A 9 -15.49 -38.39 -12.39
N LYS A 10 -16.13 -37.54 -13.21
CA LYS A 10 -15.48 -36.38 -13.82
C LYS A 10 -15.01 -35.37 -12.77
N GLY A 11 -15.83 -35.11 -11.75
CA GLY A 11 -15.45 -34.24 -10.63
C GLY A 11 -14.27 -34.79 -9.81
N ALA A 12 -14.29 -36.08 -9.47
CA ALA A 12 -13.21 -36.73 -8.73
C ALA A 12 -11.89 -36.78 -9.54
N SER A 13 -11.98 -37.10 -10.84
CA SER A 13 -10.80 -37.08 -11.73
C SER A 13 -10.20 -35.69 -11.88
N LEU A 14 -11.04 -34.65 -11.98
CA LEU A 14 -10.59 -33.25 -12.01
C LEU A 14 -9.84 -32.88 -10.72
N LEU A 15 -10.35 -33.30 -9.56
CA LEU A 15 -9.71 -33.04 -8.27
C LEU A 15 -8.36 -33.76 -8.14
N VAL A 16 -8.27 -35.01 -8.56
CA VAL A 16 -7.00 -35.77 -8.55
C VAL A 16 -5.99 -35.14 -9.50
N LEU A 17 -6.42 -34.74 -10.71
CA LEU A 17 -5.56 -34.09 -11.68
C LEU A 17 -5.06 -32.72 -11.19
N LEU A 18 -5.93 -31.93 -10.53
CA LEU A 18 -5.54 -30.66 -9.91
C LEU A 18 -4.51 -30.88 -8.79
N GLN A 19 -4.71 -31.91 -7.95
CA GLN A 19 -3.83 -32.22 -6.83
C GLN A 19 -2.42 -32.63 -7.32
N VAL A 20 -2.37 -33.49 -8.34
CA VAL A 20 -1.11 -33.93 -8.96
C VAL A 20 -0.46 -32.79 -9.73
N GLY A 21 -1.24 -31.99 -10.46
CA GLY A 21 -0.76 -30.81 -11.18
C GLY A 21 -0.12 -29.78 -10.26
N SER A 22 -0.74 -29.50 -9.11
CA SER A 22 -0.17 -28.61 -8.09
C SER A 22 1.16 -29.13 -7.52
N ARG A 23 1.27 -30.45 -7.27
CA ARG A 23 2.49 -31.11 -6.79
C ARG A 23 3.60 -31.11 -7.84
N ALA A 24 3.27 -31.38 -9.10
CA ALA A 24 4.21 -31.35 -10.22
C ALA A 24 4.68 -29.92 -10.51
N LEU A 25 3.79 -28.93 -10.43
CA LEU A 25 4.13 -27.52 -10.56
C LEU A 25 5.05 -27.09 -9.42
N THR A 26 4.76 -27.48 -8.19
CA THR A 26 5.65 -27.22 -7.03
C THR A 26 7.03 -27.84 -7.25
N PHE A 27 7.11 -29.06 -7.77
CA PHE A 27 8.38 -29.73 -8.05
C PHE A 27 9.15 -29.05 -9.18
N ALA A 28 8.46 -28.69 -10.28
CA ALA A 28 9.05 -27.99 -11.41
C ALA A 28 9.53 -26.58 -11.02
N LEU A 29 8.77 -25.87 -10.19
CA LEU A 29 9.16 -24.57 -9.65
C LEU A 29 10.35 -24.72 -8.72
N ASN A 30 10.34 -25.67 -7.77
CA ASN A 30 11.50 -25.92 -6.90
C ASN A 30 12.75 -26.30 -7.69
N GLN A 31 12.63 -27.15 -8.71
CA GLN A 31 13.76 -27.58 -9.53
C GLN A 31 14.28 -26.47 -10.46
N SER A 32 13.39 -25.62 -10.98
CA SER A 32 13.78 -24.47 -11.80
C SER A 32 14.42 -23.37 -10.95
N LEU A 33 13.94 -23.18 -9.72
CA LEU A 33 14.48 -22.24 -8.73
C LEU A 33 15.94 -22.57 -8.40
N LEU A 34 16.27 -23.86 -8.26
CA LEU A 34 17.63 -24.34 -8.01
C LEU A 34 18.56 -24.32 -9.24
N ARG A 35 18.01 -24.24 -10.47
CA ARG A 35 18.79 -24.34 -11.71
C ARG A 35 19.04 -22.98 -12.39
N PHE A 36 18.12 -22.02 -12.26
CA PHE A 36 18.20 -20.74 -12.98
C PHE A 36 18.55 -19.54 -12.10
N LEU A 37 18.43 -19.64 -10.78
CA LEU A 37 18.96 -18.64 -9.87
C LEU A 37 19.99 -19.30 -8.95
N SER A 38 21.25 -18.85 -9.03
CA SER A 38 22.16 -19.09 -7.92
C SER A 38 21.46 -18.62 -6.63
N PRO A 39 21.47 -19.43 -5.56
CA PRO A 39 20.85 -19.10 -4.27
C PRO A 39 21.17 -17.67 -3.80
N ASP A 40 22.36 -17.20 -4.15
CA ASP A 40 22.86 -15.86 -3.84
C ASP A 40 22.02 -14.74 -4.49
N ILE A 41 21.62 -14.87 -5.76
CA ILE A 41 20.83 -13.84 -6.47
C ILE A 41 19.38 -13.83 -5.99
N MET A 42 18.80 -15.02 -5.74
CA MET A 42 17.47 -15.15 -5.10
C MET A 42 17.48 -14.53 -3.70
N GLY A 43 18.48 -14.86 -2.89
CA GLY A 43 18.62 -14.36 -1.52
C GLY A 43 18.74 -12.84 -1.49
N VAL A 44 19.48 -12.26 -2.42
CA VAL A 44 19.62 -10.81 -2.56
C VAL A 44 18.31 -10.15 -3.01
N SER A 45 17.58 -10.73 -3.96
CA SER A 45 16.26 -10.24 -4.35
C SER A 45 15.30 -10.25 -3.15
N ALA A 46 15.31 -11.33 -2.37
CA ALA A 46 14.49 -11.45 -1.18
C ALA A 46 14.83 -10.37 -0.14
N GLN A 47 16.10 -9.99 0.02
CA GLN A 47 16.50 -8.89 0.89
C GLN A 47 15.95 -7.53 0.43
N LEU A 48 15.98 -7.23 -0.88
CA LEU A 48 15.41 -6.00 -1.43
C LEU A 48 13.88 -5.96 -1.28
N GLU A 49 13.23 -7.11 -1.41
CA GLU A 49 11.80 -7.25 -1.20
C GLU A 49 11.44 -7.09 0.28
N LEU A 50 12.19 -7.73 1.18
CA LEU A 50 12.02 -7.60 2.63
C LEU A 50 12.20 -6.15 3.09
N PHE A 51 13.18 -5.44 2.53
CA PHE A 51 13.38 -4.02 2.73
C PHE A 51 12.10 -3.23 2.42
N SER A 52 11.52 -3.42 1.23
CA SER A 52 10.32 -2.68 0.82
C SER A 52 9.11 -3.07 1.65
N ILE A 53 8.86 -4.37 1.87
CA ILE A 53 7.75 -4.86 2.69
C ILE A 53 7.82 -4.24 4.09
N SER A 54 9.00 -4.22 4.71
CA SER A 54 9.16 -3.66 6.06
C SER A 54 8.81 -2.18 6.11
N VAL A 55 9.36 -1.38 5.19
CA VAL A 55 9.09 0.06 5.12
C VAL A 55 7.61 0.33 4.88
N LEU A 56 7.01 -0.35 3.90
CA LEU A 56 5.62 -0.14 3.54
C LEU A 56 4.66 -0.59 4.63
N PHE A 57 4.95 -1.72 5.29
CA PHE A 57 4.16 -2.23 6.41
C PHE A 57 4.12 -1.19 7.54
N PHE A 58 5.27 -0.71 7.98
CA PHE A 58 5.33 0.31 9.04
C PHE A 58 4.68 1.64 8.63
N ALA A 59 4.86 2.06 7.39
CA ALA A 59 4.34 3.35 6.91
C ALA A 59 2.82 3.34 6.67
N ARG A 60 2.23 2.23 6.20
CA ARG A 60 0.86 2.21 5.67
C ARG A 60 -0.10 1.34 6.47
N GLU A 61 0.36 0.24 7.05
CA GLU A 61 -0.54 -0.77 7.59
C GLU A 61 -1.33 -0.25 8.79
N SER A 62 -0.66 0.45 9.69
CA SER A 62 -1.28 1.15 10.82
C SER A 62 -2.38 2.11 10.37
N LEU A 63 -2.16 2.83 9.26
CA LEU A 63 -3.14 3.75 8.71
C LEU A 63 -4.32 3.05 8.05
N ARG A 64 -4.07 2.01 7.25
CA ARG A 64 -5.14 1.28 6.56
C ARG A 64 -6.13 0.66 7.54
N VAL A 65 -5.63 0.15 8.67
CA VAL A 65 -6.48 -0.34 9.78
C VAL A 65 -7.27 0.80 10.44
N ALA A 66 -6.66 1.98 10.62
CA ALA A 66 -7.34 3.13 11.19
C ALA A 66 -8.45 3.68 10.27
N LEU A 67 -8.18 3.75 8.96
CA LEU A 67 -9.13 4.25 7.95
C LEU A 67 -10.37 3.34 7.81
N GLN A 68 -10.25 2.03 8.03
CA GLN A 68 -11.39 1.10 7.98
C GLN A 68 -12.45 1.40 9.06
N ARG A 69 -12.09 2.09 10.13
CA ARG A 69 -12.98 2.39 11.27
C ARG A 69 -13.57 3.80 11.22
N GLN A 70 -13.15 4.62 10.25
CA GLN A 70 -13.52 6.03 10.14
C GLN A 70 -14.69 6.22 9.17
N THR A 71 -15.79 6.82 9.63
CA THR A 71 -16.89 7.30 8.77
C THR A 71 -16.73 8.79 8.46
N SER A 72 -15.49 9.21 8.22
CA SER A 72 -15.14 10.60 7.93
C SER A 72 -15.35 10.93 6.45
N SER A 73 -15.43 12.21 6.10
CA SER A 73 -15.53 12.63 4.71
C SER A 73 -14.34 12.13 3.87
N LEU A 74 -14.58 11.87 2.58
CA LEU A 74 -13.55 11.35 1.67
C LEU A 74 -12.32 12.28 1.58
N GLN A 75 -12.50 13.59 1.75
CA GLN A 75 -11.39 14.54 1.80
C GLN A 75 -10.50 14.36 3.04
N SER A 76 -11.09 14.09 4.21
CA SER A 76 -10.33 13.74 5.42
C SER A 76 -9.50 12.49 5.21
N ILE A 77 -10.08 11.47 4.56
CA ILE A 77 -9.39 10.22 4.22
C ILE A 77 -8.19 10.49 3.31
N VAL A 78 -8.35 11.30 2.26
CA VAL A 78 -7.24 11.70 1.37
C VAL A 78 -6.13 12.41 2.14
N ASN A 79 -6.48 13.39 2.98
CA ASN A 79 -5.49 14.15 3.75
C ASN A 79 -4.69 13.23 4.70
N ILE A 80 -5.38 12.32 5.39
CA ILE A 80 -4.77 11.33 6.27
C ILE A 80 -3.89 10.35 5.46
N ALA A 81 -4.31 9.98 4.25
CA ALA A 81 -3.56 9.09 3.36
C ALA A 81 -2.29 9.71 2.75
N TYR A 82 -2.00 10.99 3.00
CA TYR A 82 -0.68 11.58 2.74
C TYR A 82 0.32 11.35 3.88
N ILE A 83 -0.14 11.01 5.10
CA ILE A 83 0.75 10.72 6.25
C ILE A 83 1.72 9.57 5.96
N PRO A 84 1.33 8.44 5.34
CA PRO A 84 2.25 7.36 5.01
C PRO A 84 3.37 7.82 4.09
N PHE A 85 3.09 8.74 3.16
CA PHE A 85 4.12 9.31 2.31
C PHE A 85 5.13 10.12 3.13
N VAL A 86 4.64 11.03 3.99
CA VAL A 86 5.49 11.88 4.85
C VAL A 86 6.31 11.06 5.84
N LEU A 87 5.74 10.02 6.44
CA LEU A 87 6.44 9.12 7.37
C LEU A 87 7.31 8.07 6.67
N GLY A 88 6.87 7.60 5.51
CA GLY A 88 7.52 6.52 4.78
C GLY A 88 8.81 6.96 4.10
N VAL A 89 8.92 8.20 3.63
CA VAL A 89 10.18 8.74 3.07
C VAL A 89 11.34 8.69 4.09
N PRO A 90 11.25 9.29 5.30
CA PRO A 90 12.33 9.20 6.28
C PRO A 90 12.56 7.75 6.75
N LEU A 91 11.51 6.93 6.86
CA LEU A 91 11.66 5.51 7.19
C LEU A 91 12.45 4.75 6.12
N THR A 92 12.19 5.02 4.84
CA THR A 92 12.93 4.45 3.71
C THR A 92 14.40 4.82 3.78
N LEU A 93 14.71 6.07 4.09
CA LEU A 93 16.09 6.55 4.24
C LEU A 93 16.78 5.92 5.46
N ALA A 94 16.07 5.77 6.59
CA ALA A 94 16.58 5.13 7.78
C ALA A 94 16.90 3.63 7.54
N PHE A 95 15.99 2.90 6.89
CA PHE A 95 16.23 1.50 6.51
C PHE A 95 17.37 1.40 5.48
N ARG A 96 17.44 2.32 4.50
CA ARG A 96 18.51 2.36 3.50
C ARG A 96 19.86 2.52 4.19
N TRP A 97 19.94 3.44 5.14
CA TRP A 97 21.13 3.66 5.96
C TRP A 97 21.48 2.42 6.78
N LEU A 98 20.52 1.83 7.49
CA LEU A 98 20.74 0.62 8.28
C LEU A 98 21.29 -0.53 7.44
N TYR A 99 20.69 -0.79 6.26
CA TYR A 99 21.15 -1.82 5.33
C TYR A 99 22.52 -1.51 4.73
N SER A 100 22.88 -0.24 4.54
CA SER A 100 24.23 0.11 4.06
C SER A 100 25.33 -0.07 5.12
N ASN A 101 24.98 -0.05 6.40
CA ASN A 101 25.92 -0.24 7.50
C ASN A 101 25.99 -1.71 7.96
N SER A 102 25.11 -2.59 7.47
CA SER A 102 25.19 -4.01 7.77
C SER A 102 26.18 -4.71 6.85
N SER A 103 27.09 -5.50 7.43
CA SER A 103 28.14 -6.25 6.74
C SER A 103 27.62 -7.33 5.80
N SER A 104 26.31 -7.59 5.79
CA SER A 104 25.64 -8.59 4.96
C SER A 104 25.52 -8.21 3.48
N LEU A 105 25.76 -6.94 3.10
CA LEU A 105 25.55 -6.44 1.74
C LEU A 105 26.85 -6.26 0.92
N SER A 106 28.02 -6.38 1.55
CA SER A 106 29.32 -6.00 0.96
C SER A 106 29.84 -6.97 -0.11
N SER A 107 29.26 -8.17 -0.22
CA SER A 107 29.76 -9.26 -1.07
C SER A 107 29.09 -9.36 -2.45
N VAL A 108 28.10 -8.52 -2.75
CA VAL A 108 27.25 -8.68 -3.95
C VAL A 108 27.44 -7.52 -4.94
N PRO A 109 27.69 -7.80 -6.24
CA PRO A 109 27.81 -6.78 -7.28
C PRO A 109 26.58 -5.87 -7.35
N PHE A 110 26.80 -4.56 -7.51
CA PHE A 110 25.76 -3.54 -7.72
C PHE A 110 24.67 -3.41 -6.62
N MET A 111 24.88 -3.99 -5.44
CA MET A 111 23.91 -3.97 -4.34
C MET A 111 23.52 -2.54 -3.91
N HIS A 112 24.49 -1.63 -3.76
CA HIS A 112 24.19 -0.25 -3.36
C HIS A 112 23.33 0.49 -4.38
N GLN A 113 23.51 0.21 -5.67
CA GLN A 113 22.72 0.82 -6.74
C GLN A 113 21.30 0.24 -6.78
N ALA A 114 21.17 -1.08 -6.67
CA ALA A 114 19.88 -1.74 -6.58
C ALA A 114 19.10 -1.24 -5.35
N LEU A 115 19.76 -1.07 -4.20
CA LEU A 115 19.15 -0.56 -2.98
C LEU A 115 18.74 0.92 -3.08
N ASN A 116 19.46 1.75 -3.86
CA ASN A 116 19.03 3.12 -4.20
C ASN A 116 17.76 3.12 -5.03
N ILE A 117 17.72 2.32 -6.10
CA ILE A 117 16.56 2.21 -6.99
C ILE A 117 15.37 1.67 -6.20
N GLN A 118 15.58 0.67 -5.35
CA GLN A 118 14.56 0.09 -4.48
C GLN A 118 14.01 1.12 -3.50
N ALA A 119 14.87 1.89 -2.81
CA ALA A 119 14.44 2.95 -1.91
C ALA A 119 13.60 4.01 -2.64
N PHE A 120 14.02 4.42 -3.83
CA PHE A 120 13.24 5.34 -4.66
C PHE A 120 11.89 4.73 -5.08
N ALA A 121 11.87 3.46 -5.50
CA ALA A 121 10.65 2.74 -5.85
C ALA A 121 9.65 2.67 -4.69
N THR A 122 10.12 2.36 -3.47
CA THR A 122 9.30 2.34 -2.26
C THR A 122 8.70 3.72 -1.95
N ALA A 123 9.47 4.80 -2.14
CA ALA A 123 8.98 6.17 -1.98
C ALA A 123 7.92 6.53 -3.03
N VAL A 124 8.12 6.16 -4.29
CA VAL A 124 7.14 6.35 -5.36
C VAL A 124 5.86 5.58 -5.06
N GLU A 125 5.98 4.34 -4.59
CA GLU A 125 4.83 3.50 -4.27
C GLU A 125 3.93 4.16 -3.21
N LEU A 126 4.50 4.95 -2.29
CA LEU A 126 3.74 5.62 -1.22
C LEU A 126 2.82 6.72 -1.76
N LEU A 127 3.10 7.25 -2.95
CA LEU A 127 2.23 8.22 -3.62
C LEU A 127 0.90 7.61 -4.08
N ALA A 128 0.80 6.28 -4.16
CA ALA A 128 -0.45 5.62 -4.52
C ALA A 128 -1.45 5.58 -3.35
N GLU A 129 -1.02 5.85 -2.11
CA GLU A 129 -1.87 5.70 -0.91
C GLU A 129 -3.13 6.57 -0.89
N PRO A 130 -3.10 7.87 -1.29
CA PRO A 130 -4.31 8.68 -1.30
C PRO A 130 -5.40 8.13 -2.22
N ALA A 131 -5.01 7.70 -3.42
CA ALA A 131 -5.94 7.10 -4.37
C ALA A 131 -6.41 5.70 -3.89
N PHE A 132 -5.51 4.90 -3.33
CA PHE A 132 -5.85 3.61 -2.73
C PHE A 132 -6.90 3.77 -1.61
N ALA A 133 -6.70 4.70 -0.68
CA ALA A 133 -7.60 4.94 0.44
C ALA A 133 -9.02 5.29 -0.03
N VAL A 134 -9.16 6.12 -1.07
CA VAL A 134 -10.46 6.48 -1.62
C VAL A 134 -11.12 5.32 -2.36
N THR A 135 -10.37 4.62 -3.23
CA THR A 135 -10.91 3.47 -3.96
C THR A 135 -11.39 2.36 -3.01
N GLN A 136 -10.70 2.17 -1.88
CA GLN A 136 -11.09 1.23 -0.84
C GLN A 136 -12.39 1.66 -0.12
N GLN A 137 -12.54 2.95 0.23
CA GLN A 137 -13.74 3.47 0.90
C GLN A 137 -14.97 3.46 0.00
N LYS A 138 -14.77 3.70 -1.31
CA LYS A 138 -15.84 3.58 -2.32
C LYS A 138 -16.03 2.17 -2.85
N MET A 139 -15.30 1.18 -2.32
CA MET A 139 -15.39 -0.24 -2.72
C MET A 139 -15.18 -0.47 -4.23
N LEU A 140 -14.32 0.34 -4.85
CA LEU A 140 -14.00 0.28 -6.28
C LEU A 140 -12.98 -0.82 -6.58
N TYR A 141 -13.38 -2.07 -6.32
CA TYR A 141 -12.50 -3.23 -6.43
C TYR A 141 -11.96 -3.45 -7.84
N SER A 142 -12.69 -3.02 -8.88
CA SER A 142 -12.22 -3.09 -10.26
C SER A 142 -10.98 -2.22 -10.50
N ILE A 143 -10.96 -0.99 -9.97
CA ILE A 143 -9.80 -0.09 -10.09
C ILE A 143 -8.60 -0.71 -9.38
N ARG A 144 -8.79 -1.16 -8.14
CA ARG A 144 -7.75 -1.82 -7.35
C ARG A 144 -7.17 -3.06 -8.04
N ALA A 145 -8.04 -3.97 -8.47
CA ALA A 145 -7.63 -5.19 -9.16
C ALA A 145 -6.87 -4.88 -10.45
N SER A 146 -7.33 -3.89 -11.22
CA SER A 146 -6.65 -3.48 -12.44
C SER A 146 -5.26 -2.87 -12.17
N ALA A 147 -5.13 -2.01 -11.16
CA ALA A 147 -3.87 -1.36 -10.80
C ALA A 147 -2.84 -2.38 -10.32
N GLU A 148 -3.21 -3.26 -9.39
CA GLU A 148 -2.34 -4.31 -8.87
C GLU A 148 -1.90 -5.29 -9.99
N THR A 149 -2.84 -5.68 -10.86
CA THR A 149 -2.55 -6.62 -11.96
C THR A 149 -1.64 -5.99 -13.00
N LEU A 150 -1.95 -4.79 -13.49
CA LEU A 150 -1.14 -4.09 -14.50
C LEU A 150 0.27 -3.81 -13.99
N ALA A 151 0.40 -3.33 -12.76
CA ALA A 151 1.70 -3.07 -12.14
C ALA A 151 2.53 -4.36 -12.01
N THR A 152 1.90 -5.46 -11.58
CA THR A 152 2.57 -6.76 -11.43
C THR A 152 3.04 -7.31 -12.78
N ILE A 153 2.18 -7.29 -13.81
CA ILE A 153 2.54 -7.72 -15.17
C ILE A 153 3.71 -6.89 -15.69
N ALA A 154 3.65 -5.57 -15.55
CA ALA A 154 4.72 -4.67 -15.99
C ALA A 154 6.05 -4.97 -15.27
N ARG A 155 6.02 -5.20 -13.95
CA ARG A 155 7.18 -5.64 -13.16
C ARG A 155 7.78 -6.91 -13.73
N CYS A 156 6.96 -7.94 -14.00
CA CYS A 156 7.43 -9.21 -14.53
C CYS A 156 8.09 -9.05 -15.91
N ILE A 157 7.47 -8.30 -16.82
CA ILE A 157 8.00 -8.05 -18.16
C ILE A 157 9.35 -7.31 -18.07
N VAL A 158 9.41 -6.21 -17.31
CA VAL A 158 10.65 -5.42 -17.19
C VAL A 158 11.75 -6.22 -16.52
N THR A 159 11.45 -6.98 -15.46
CA THR A 159 12.44 -7.83 -14.77
C THR A 159 13.01 -8.88 -15.73
N PHE A 160 12.15 -9.56 -16.50
CA PHE A 160 12.57 -10.57 -17.47
C PHE A 160 13.42 -9.95 -18.59
N VAL A 161 12.97 -8.85 -19.19
CA VAL A 161 13.70 -8.16 -20.26
C VAL A 161 15.06 -7.65 -19.78
N ALA A 162 15.10 -7.05 -18.59
CA ALA A 162 16.35 -6.57 -17.98
C ALA A 162 17.32 -7.73 -17.70
N PHE A 163 16.81 -8.86 -17.22
CA PHE A 163 17.61 -10.06 -16.99
C PHE A 163 18.14 -10.66 -18.30
N ALA A 164 17.28 -10.84 -19.30
CA ALA A 164 17.67 -11.34 -20.62
C ALA A 164 18.74 -10.45 -21.25
N TYR A 165 18.56 -9.12 -21.20
CA TYR A 165 19.54 -8.17 -21.71
C TYR A 165 20.89 -8.25 -20.98
N ALA A 166 20.88 -8.39 -19.65
CA ALA A 166 22.10 -8.55 -18.86
C ALA A 166 22.86 -9.83 -19.21
N GLN A 167 22.13 -10.95 -19.36
CA GLN A 167 22.69 -12.24 -19.77
C GLN A 167 23.32 -12.18 -21.17
N HIS A 168 22.63 -11.55 -22.13
CA HIS A 168 23.15 -11.40 -23.51
C HIS A 168 24.44 -10.57 -23.57
N LYS A 169 24.62 -9.61 -22.66
CA LYS A 169 25.80 -8.74 -22.58
C LYS A 169 26.91 -9.30 -21.67
N ALA A 170 26.71 -10.48 -21.09
CA ALA A 170 27.59 -11.06 -20.07
C ALA A 170 27.91 -10.06 -18.92
N LEU A 171 26.92 -9.24 -18.56
CA LEU A 171 27.02 -8.31 -17.44
C LEU A 171 26.53 -9.00 -16.16
N ASP A 172 27.34 -8.97 -15.11
CA ASP A 172 26.93 -9.38 -13.76
C ASP A 172 25.97 -8.35 -13.16
N ALA A 173 24.76 -8.22 -13.70
CA ALA A 173 23.78 -7.21 -13.28
C ALA A 173 23.28 -7.42 -11.84
N GLY A 174 23.62 -8.55 -11.20
CA GLY A 174 23.29 -8.85 -9.81
C GLY A 174 21.80 -8.66 -9.53
N ALA A 175 21.49 -7.71 -8.66
CA ALA A 175 20.14 -7.42 -8.20
C ALA A 175 19.39 -6.33 -9.00
N LEU A 176 20.05 -5.66 -9.96
CA LEU A 176 19.49 -4.52 -10.68
C LEU A 176 18.17 -4.83 -11.42
N PRO A 177 18.00 -5.98 -12.11
CA PRO A 177 16.74 -6.29 -12.79
C PRO A 177 15.52 -6.29 -11.85
N PHE A 178 15.69 -6.76 -10.61
CA PHE A 178 14.62 -6.80 -9.62
C PHE A 178 14.23 -5.40 -9.14
N ALA A 179 15.23 -4.54 -8.88
CA ALA A 179 15.00 -3.16 -8.46
C ALA A 179 14.31 -2.34 -9.57
N LEU A 180 14.71 -2.53 -10.83
CA LEU A 180 14.05 -1.92 -11.99
C LEU A 180 12.61 -2.40 -12.16
N GLY A 181 12.38 -3.70 -11.94
CA GLY A 181 11.04 -4.28 -11.89
C GLY A 181 10.18 -3.61 -10.83
N GLN A 182 10.70 -3.42 -9.61
CA GLN A 182 9.96 -2.77 -8.53
C GLN A 182 9.69 -1.29 -8.80
N LEU A 183 10.63 -0.57 -9.41
CA LEU A 183 10.40 0.81 -9.81
C LEU A 183 9.28 0.90 -10.87
N THR A 184 9.27 -0.03 -11.83
CA THR A 184 8.21 -0.14 -12.82
C THR A 184 6.86 -0.45 -12.16
N TYR A 185 6.84 -1.38 -11.20
CA TYR A 185 5.65 -1.66 -10.40
C TYR A 185 5.10 -0.40 -9.74
N ALA A 186 5.93 0.31 -8.97
CA ALA A 186 5.51 1.48 -8.21
C ALA A 186 4.99 2.60 -9.13
N THR A 187 5.67 2.85 -10.25
CA THR A 187 5.27 3.88 -11.21
C THR A 187 3.96 3.54 -11.92
N VAL A 188 3.79 2.31 -12.39
CA VAL A 188 2.54 1.85 -13.01
C VAL A 188 1.40 1.87 -11.99
N LEU A 189 1.65 1.43 -10.75
CA LEU A 189 0.66 1.45 -9.68
C LEU A 189 0.14 2.87 -9.44
N VAL A 190 1.04 3.85 -9.26
CA VAL A 190 0.67 5.26 -9.09
C VAL A 190 -0.07 5.81 -10.31
N ALA A 191 0.42 5.53 -11.52
CA ALA A 191 -0.20 6.00 -12.75
C ALA A 191 -1.63 5.46 -12.90
N VAL A 192 -1.83 4.16 -12.72
CA VAL A 192 -3.16 3.54 -12.87
C VAL A 192 -4.12 4.06 -11.80
N TYR A 193 -3.69 4.13 -10.54
CA TYR A 193 -4.52 4.67 -9.47
C TYR A 193 -4.91 6.13 -9.71
N THR A 194 -3.95 6.98 -10.09
CA THR A 194 -4.23 8.40 -10.34
C THR A 194 -5.14 8.58 -11.55
N LEU A 195 -4.84 7.93 -12.68
CA LEU A 195 -5.61 8.06 -13.92
C LEU A 195 -7.04 7.52 -13.80
N GLN A 196 -7.26 6.43 -13.06
CA GLN A 196 -8.61 5.87 -12.90
C GLN A 196 -9.40 6.52 -11.76
N THR A 197 -8.74 7.01 -10.70
CA THR A 197 -9.43 7.64 -9.56
C THR A 197 -9.75 9.11 -9.84
N PHE A 198 -8.97 9.80 -10.69
CA PHE A 198 -9.21 11.21 -11.00
C PHE A 198 -10.59 11.49 -11.66
N PRO A 199 -11.05 10.71 -12.66
CA PRO A 199 -12.40 10.84 -13.20
C PRO A 199 -13.50 10.57 -12.16
N VAL A 200 -13.24 9.63 -11.25
CA VAL A 200 -14.18 9.32 -10.15
C VAL A 200 -14.29 10.52 -9.20
N ALA A 201 -13.17 11.16 -8.87
CA ALA A 201 -13.15 12.37 -8.06
C ALA A 201 -13.88 13.53 -8.75
N ALA A 202 -13.65 13.71 -10.05
CA ALA A 202 -14.30 14.76 -10.84
C ALA A 202 -15.83 14.58 -10.95
N SER A 203 -16.30 13.35 -11.12
CA SER A 203 -17.73 13.04 -11.23
C SER A 203 -18.46 13.10 -9.89
N ASP A 204 -17.80 12.75 -8.79
CA ASP A 204 -18.41 12.74 -7.45
C ASP A 204 -18.43 14.15 -6.83
N GLY A 205 -17.39 14.97 -7.08
CA GLY A 205 -17.28 16.34 -6.58
C GLY A 205 -17.10 16.49 -5.06
N THR A 206 -17.18 15.39 -4.30
CA THR A 206 -17.10 15.35 -2.83
C THR A 206 -15.67 15.38 -2.28
N PHE A 207 -14.67 15.06 -3.11
CA PHE A 207 -13.26 15.04 -2.72
C PHE A 207 -12.34 15.40 -3.89
N ALA A 208 -11.16 15.90 -3.56
CA ALA A 208 -10.04 16.01 -4.48
C ALA A 208 -8.93 15.04 -4.06
N LEU A 209 -8.18 14.51 -5.02
CA LEU A 209 -7.00 13.68 -4.75
C LEU A 209 -5.86 14.48 -4.10
N THR A 210 -5.89 15.80 -4.22
CA THR A 210 -4.95 16.71 -3.54
C THR A 210 -5.44 17.05 -2.13
N PRO A 211 -4.53 17.32 -1.17
CA PRO A 211 -4.92 17.70 0.17
C PRO A 211 -5.65 19.05 0.14
N ARG A 212 -6.84 19.08 0.74
CA ARG A 212 -7.70 20.28 0.84
C ARG A 212 -8.33 20.37 2.21
N PRO A 213 -8.63 21.59 2.70
CA PRO A 213 -9.35 21.76 3.96
C PRO A 213 -10.71 21.05 3.87
N VAL A 214 -11.06 20.35 4.95
CA VAL A 214 -12.30 19.59 5.05
C VAL A 214 -13.39 20.55 5.48
N THR A 215 -14.36 20.80 4.60
CA THR A 215 -15.56 21.55 4.95
C THR A 215 -16.63 20.57 5.40
N ASP A 216 -16.56 20.11 6.65
CA ASP A 216 -17.63 19.29 7.22
C ASP A 216 -18.80 20.20 7.65
N PRO A 217 -20.00 20.06 7.05
CA PRO A 217 -21.16 20.87 7.42
C PRO A 217 -21.63 20.66 8.88
N ILE A 218 -21.15 19.59 9.54
CA ILE A 218 -21.46 19.28 10.93
C ILE A 218 -20.66 20.18 11.90
N LEU A 219 -19.38 20.45 11.61
CA LEU A 219 -18.56 21.39 12.38
C LEU A 219 -18.99 22.84 12.16
N THR A 220 -19.52 23.17 10.97
CA THR A 220 -20.06 24.50 10.71
C THR A 220 -21.31 24.77 11.55
N LYS A 221 -22.16 23.77 11.81
CA LYS A 221 -23.34 23.96 12.66
C LYS A 221 -22.98 24.25 14.12
N GLU A 222 -21.99 23.57 14.70
CA GLU A 222 -21.53 23.90 16.07
C GLU A 222 -20.86 25.27 16.15
N HIS A 223 -20.03 25.64 15.17
CA HIS A 223 -19.40 26.96 15.14
C HIS A 223 -20.39 28.11 14.87
N THR A 224 -21.53 27.85 14.22
CA THR A 224 -22.58 28.86 13.97
C THR A 224 -23.59 28.94 15.13
N LEU A 225 -23.78 27.86 15.91
CA LEU A 225 -24.56 27.87 17.15
C LEU A 225 -23.78 28.50 18.32
N ALA A 226 -22.46 28.52 18.26
CA ALA A 226 -21.60 29.36 19.11
C ALA A 226 -21.55 30.79 18.55
N GLY A 227 -22.68 31.52 18.66
CA GLY A 227 -22.70 32.96 18.40
C GLY A 227 -21.65 33.72 19.23
N PRO A 228 -21.25 34.94 18.82
CA PRO A 228 -20.21 35.70 19.50
C PRO A 228 -20.62 35.90 20.96
N ALA A 229 -19.72 35.54 21.88
CA ALA A 229 -19.92 35.70 23.32
C ALA A 229 -20.38 37.13 23.63
N SER A 230 -21.67 37.31 23.87
CA SER A 230 -22.24 38.57 24.31
C SER A 230 -21.74 38.81 25.73
N ASN A 231 -20.81 39.77 25.88
CA ASN A 231 -20.42 40.34 27.16
C ASN A 231 -21.64 41.00 27.82
N THR A 232 -22.35 40.26 28.66
CA THR A 232 -23.31 40.80 29.63
C THR A 232 -22.81 40.46 31.03
N PRO A 233 -22.61 41.44 31.94
CA PRO A 233 -22.16 41.15 33.29
C PRO A 233 -23.27 40.46 34.10
N SER A 234 -22.92 39.38 34.80
CA SER A 234 -23.81 38.63 35.69
C SER A 234 -24.46 39.52 36.78
N PRO A 235 -25.76 39.34 37.09
CA PRO A 235 -26.36 40.02 38.23
C PRO A 235 -25.90 39.36 39.54
N LYS A 236 -25.47 40.21 40.49
CA LYS A 236 -25.11 39.85 41.87
C LYS A 236 -26.18 38.98 42.53
N ALA A 237 -25.78 37.81 43.02
CA ALA A 237 -26.59 36.99 43.92
C ALA A 237 -26.73 37.66 45.30
N THR A 238 -27.92 38.14 45.62
CA THR A 238 -28.32 38.54 46.97
C THR A 238 -28.50 37.30 47.84
N ARG A 239 -27.65 37.15 48.88
CA ARG A 239 -27.83 36.20 49.99
C ARG A 239 -29.05 36.60 50.82
N SER A 240 -30.01 35.69 51.02
CA SER A 240 -30.97 35.77 52.13
C SER A 240 -30.97 34.47 52.93
N SER A 241 -30.76 34.64 54.22
CA SER A 241 -30.63 33.69 55.34
C SER A 241 -31.88 32.87 55.64
N SER A 242 -31.68 31.59 56.02
CA SER A 242 -32.65 30.74 56.71
C SER A 242 -32.54 30.89 58.24
N PRO A 243 -33.64 30.97 59.01
CA PRO A 243 -33.60 30.87 60.47
C PRO A 243 -33.85 29.41 60.97
N PRO A 244 -33.52 29.11 62.24
CA PRO A 244 -33.39 27.75 62.76
C PRO A 244 -34.68 27.20 63.36
N SER A 245 -34.79 25.87 63.38
CA SER A 245 -35.83 25.09 64.05
C SER A 245 -35.49 24.80 65.52
N PRO A 246 -36.45 24.93 66.44
CA PRO A 246 -36.43 24.21 67.73
C PRO A 246 -37.80 23.56 68.05
N PRO A 247 -37.93 22.90 69.21
CA PRO A 247 -37.12 21.83 69.77
C PRO A 247 -37.83 20.46 69.69
#